data_AF-V9LGH2-F1
#
_entry.id   AF-V9LGH2-F1
#
_cell.length_a   1.000
_cell.length_b   1.000
_cell.length_c   1.000
_cell.angle_alpha   90.00
_cell.angle_beta   90.00
_cell.angle_gamma   90.00
#
_symmetry.space_group_name_H-M   'P 1'
#
loop_
_entity.id
_entity.type
_entity.pdbx_description
1 polymer ?
#
loop_
_entity_poly.entity_id
_entity_poly.type
_entity_poly.pdbx_seq_one_letter_code
_entity_poly.pdbx_strand_id
1 'polypeptide(L)'
;IVRLPEFNSRGIEGGEAFISAQIATCKHNLEMGKKNSHGDTPEPSIQPDVAVFPEDNVEWGVMNTLICHAAGFFPAALEMQWLRNNQKVTEGVNITEYYMEEDYSFQRFTYLSFVPRPGDEYTCRVQHRSLDQPAVYFWGPEVPEAQTGAGTVICALGISLGIISAIVGIILLLKERQRLHSQQRSL
;
A
#
# COMPACT_ATOMS: atom_id res chain seq x y z
N ILE A 1 27.46 -1.67 -8.85
CA ILE A 1 26.16 -2.32 -9.18
C ILE A 1 25.24 -1.24 -9.69
N VAL A 2 24.65 -1.42 -10.87
CA VAL A 2 23.80 -0.41 -11.49
C VAL A 2 22.34 -0.77 -11.23
N ARG A 3 21.51 0.22 -10.90
CA ARG A 3 20.11 0.00 -10.49
C ARG A 3 19.25 -0.57 -11.62
N LEU A 4 19.40 -0.03 -12.83
CA LEU A 4 18.59 -0.40 -13.97
C LEU A 4 19.47 -0.96 -15.11
N PRO A 5 19.05 -2.03 -15.81
CA PRO A 5 19.88 -2.71 -16.80
C PRO A 5 20.39 -1.82 -17.93
N GLU A 6 19.59 -0.84 -18.35
CA GLU A 6 19.94 0.10 -19.42
C GLU A 6 21.15 0.98 -19.09
N PHE A 7 21.49 1.10 -17.81
CA PHE A 7 22.66 1.85 -17.35
C PHE A 7 23.89 0.95 -17.16
N ASN A 8 23.80 -0.36 -17.38
CA ASN A 8 24.96 -1.26 -17.24
C ASN A 8 26.14 -0.82 -18.11
N SER A 9 25.88 -0.30 -19.31
CA SER A 9 26.91 0.20 -20.23
C SER A 9 27.55 1.53 -19.79
N ARG A 10 26.96 2.23 -18.81
CA ARG A 10 27.48 3.47 -18.24
C ARG A 10 28.23 3.23 -16.93
N GLY A 11 28.39 1.98 -16.51
CA GLY A 11 29.26 1.63 -15.38
C GLY A 11 30.68 2.13 -15.66
N ILE A 12 31.23 2.91 -14.74
CA ILE A 12 32.63 3.32 -14.80
C ILE A 12 33.46 2.15 -14.29
N GLU A 13 34.28 1.56 -15.15
CA GLU A 13 35.29 0.58 -14.74
C GLU A 13 36.54 1.30 -14.21
N GLY A 14 37.09 0.81 -13.10
CA GLY A 14 38.24 1.39 -12.42
C GLY A 14 37.87 2.36 -11.29
N GLY A 15 38.89 2.93 -10.63
CA GLY A 15 38.71 3.84 -9.49
C GLY A 15 38.50 3.14 -8.14
N GLU A 16 38.51 1.81 -8.08
CA GLU A 16 38.33 1.03 -6.84
C GLU A 16 39.30 1.44 -5.72
N ALA A 17 40.57 1.66 -6.08
CA ALA A 17 41.58 2.12 -5.13
C ALA A 17 41.26 3.52 -4.57
N PHE A 18 40.77 4.42 -5.43
CA PHE A 18 40.35 5.75 -5.02
C PHE A 18 39.10 5.69 -4.12
N ILE A 19 38.08 4.93 -4.50
CA ILE A 19 36.86 4.71 -3.70
C ILE A 19 37.22 4.12 -2.34
N SER A 20 38.10 3.11 -2.31
CA SER A 20 38.57 2.48 -1.07
C SER A 20 39.30 3.48 -0.17
N ALA A 21 40.15 4.34 -0.74
CA ALA A 21 40.84 5.40 0.00
C ALA A 21 39.86 6.45 0.57
N GLN A 22 38.81 6.81 -0.18
CA GLN A 22 37.76 7.72 0.29
C GLN A 22 36.94 7.10 1.43
N ILE A 23 36.56 5.82 1.32
CA ILE A 23 35.88 5.09 2.39
C ILE A 23 36.76 5.05 3.65
N ALA A 24 38.06 4.77 3.51
CA ALA A 24 39.00 4.75 4.63
C ALA A 24 39.12 6.13 5.29
N THR A 25 39.24 7.19 4.48
CA THR A 25 39.28 8.58 4.96
C THR A 25 38.00 8.95 5.72
N CYS A 26 36.83 8.58 5.17
CA CYS A 26 35.54 8.85 5.81
C CYS A 26 35.43 8.16 7.17
N LYS A 27 35.82 6.88 7.27
CA LYS A 27 35.86 6.14 8.54
C LYS A 27 36.80 6.79 9.56
N HIS A 28 38.00 7.17 9.13
CA HIS A 28 38.97 7.85 9.99
C HIS A 28 38.42 9.18 10.53
N ASN A 29 37.81 9.99 9.66
CA ASN A 29 37.22 11.27 10.05
C ASN A 29 36.04 11.09 11.02
N LEU A 30 35.21 10.07 10.81
CA LEU A 30 34.12 9.74 11.73
C LEU A 30 34.64 9.35 13.12
N GLU A 31 35.70 8.52 13.20
CA GLU A 31 36.34 8.15 14.45
C GLU A 31 36.93 9.36 15.18
N MET A 32 37.63 10.23 14.45
CA MET A 32 38.18 11.48 14.99
C MET A 32 37.08 12.42 15.48
N GLY A 33 35.98 12.55 14.72
CA GLY A 33 34.82 13.35 15.11
C GLY A 33 34.19 12.85 16.42
N LYS A 34 33.96 11.53 16.53
CA LYS A 34 33.43 10.91 17.76
C LYS A 34 34.36 11.11 18.96
N LYS A 35 35.68 11.03 18.76
CA LYS A 35 36.66 11.25 19.83
C LYS A 35 36.66 12.71 20.30
N ASN A 36 36.65 13.65 19.35
CA ASN A 36 36.71 15.08 19.63
C ASN A 36 35.40 15.61 20.22
N SER A 37 34.27 14.95 19.97
CA SER A 37 33.00 15.31 20.57
C SER A 37 32.82 14.81 22.00
N HIS A 38 33.70 13.95 22.50
CA HIS A 38 33.60 13.35 23.85
C HIS A 38 32.25 12.67 24.16
N GLY A 39 31.42 12.38 23.15
CA GLY A 39 30.05 11.88 23.32
C GLY A 39 28.98 12.95 23.52
N ASP A 40 29.34 14.24 23.49
CA ASP A 40 28.41 15.37 23.70
C ASP A 40 27.46 15.61 22.53
N THR A 41 27.75 15.04 21.36
CA THR A 41 26.87 15.08 20.18
C THR A 41 26.34 13.67 19.88
N PRO A 42 25.10 13.36 20.28
CA PRO A 42 24.48 12.09 19.93
C PRO A 42 24.22 12.02 18.43
N GLU A 43 24.33 10.82 17.87
CA GLU A 43 23.95 10.58 16.48
C GLU A 43 22.42 10.67 16.35
N PRO A 44 21.88 11.48 15.41
CA PRO A 44 20.45 11.57 15.20
C PRO A 44 19.81 10.21 14.91
N SER A 45 18.55 10.05 15.27
CA SER A 45 17.78 8.84 15.00
C SER A 45 16.38 9.23 14.53
N ILE A 46 16.23 9.34 13.21
CA ILE A 46 15.03 9.85 12.54
C ILE A 46 14.26 8.66 11.97
N GLN A 47 12.96 8.61 12.26
CA GLN A 47 12.06 7.53 11.84
C GLN A 47 11.77 7.60 10.34
N PRO A 48 11.65 6.44 9.65
CA PRO A 48 11.21 6.42 8.26
C PRO A 48 9.73 6.76 8.12
N ASP A 49 9.43 7.62 7.16
CA ASP A 49 8.10 7.70 6.56
C ASP A 49 7.98 6.59 5.52
N VAL A 50 6.91 5.80 5.61
CA VAL A 50 6.75 4.59 4.77
C VAL A 50 5.41 4.59 4.06
N ALA A 51 5.46 4.32 2.76
CA ALA A 51 4.29 4.13 1.92
C ALA A 51 4.33 2.77 1.23
N VAL A 52 3.17 2.12 1.12
CA VAL A 52 2.99 0.86 0.39
C VAL A 52 1.91 1.03 -0.67
N PHE A 53 2.24 0.76 -1.92
CA PHE A 53 1.34 0.98 -3.06
C PHE A 53 1.69 0.04 -4.23
N PRO A 54 0.74 -0.29 -5.09
CA PRO A 54 1.01 -1.06 -6.30
C PRO A 54 1.63 -0.15 -7.38
N GLU A 55 2.40 -0.73 -8.28
CA GLU A 55 2.98 -0.04 -9.44
C GLU A 55 1.88 0.38 -10.43
N ASP A 56 0.96 -0.55 -10.73
CA ASP A 56 -0.18 -0.33 -11.62
C ASP A 56 -1.52 -0.52 -10.89
N ASN A 57 -2.62 -0.15 -11.56
CA ASN A 57 -3.96 -0.47 -11.08
C ASN A 57 -4.13 -1.98 -10.87
N VAL A 58 -4.84 -2.36 -9.80
CA VAL A 58 -4.96 -3.76 -9.38
C VAL A 58 -6.07 -4.47 -10.17
N GLU A 59 -5.70 -5.55 -10.85
CA GLU A 59 -6.63 -6.47 -11.51
C GLU A 59 -6.41 -7.90 -11.00
N TRP A 60 -7.51 -8.63 -10.75
CA TRP A 60 -7.41 -10.01 -10.27
C TRP A 60 -6.75 -10.93 -11.30
N GLY A 61 -5.77 -11.71 -10.87
CA GLY A 61 -5.09 -12.69 -11.74
C GLY A 61 -4.06 -12.09 -12.71
N VAL A 62 -3.90 -10.76 -12.73
CA VAL A 62 -2.90 -10.07 -13.56
C VAL A 62 -1.65 -9.78 -12.72
N MET A 63 -0.46 -9.99 -13.29
CA MET A 63 0.81 -9.70 -12.61
C MET A 63 0.93 -8.20 -12.32
N ASN A 64 1.41 -7.86 -11.13
CA ASN A 64 1.69 -6.48 -10.72
C ASN A 64 2.88 -6.48 -9.74
N THR A 65 3.35 -5.31 -9.33
CA THR A 65 4.44 -5.12 -8.36
C THR A 65 3.93 -4.29 -7.18
N LEU A 66 4.12 -4.78 -5.96
CA LEU A 66 3.99 -3.93 -4.76
C LEU A 66 5.30 -3.22 -4.48
N ILE A 67 5.19 -1.94 -4.14
CA ILE A 67 6.30 -1.07 -3.81
C ILE A 67 6.13 -0.67 -2.34
N CYS A 68 7.19 -0.86 -1.56
CA CYS A 68 7.32 -0.28 -0.23
C CYS A 68 8.48 0.71 -0.26
N HIS A 69 8.17 1.97 -0.04
CA HIS A 69 9.11 3.08 -0.04
C HIS A 69 9.28 3.60 1.39
N ALA A 70 10.50 3.54 1.91
CA ALA A 70 10.88 4.17 3.17
C ALA A 70 11.76 5.39 2.87
N ALA A 71 11.45 6.55 3.43
CA ALA A 71 12.14 7.81 3.19
C ALA A 71 12.36 8.62 4.48
N GLY A 72 13.24 9.62 4.43
CA GLY A 72 13.45 10.58 5.52
C GLY A 72 14.11 10.01 6.76
N PHE A 73 14.67 8.80 6.71
CA PHE A 73 15.23 8.14 7.90
C PHE A 73 16.72 8.36 8.06
N PHE A 74 17.19 8.29 9.29
CA PHE A 74 18.61 8.30 9.62
C PHE A 74 18.84 7.54 10.94
N PRO A 75 19.89 6.73 11.08
CA PRO A 75 20.95 6.44 10.11
C PRO A 75 20.50 5.49 8.99
N ALA A 76 21.39 5.24 8.03
CA ALA A 76 21.08 4.38 6.88
C ALA A 76 20.66 2.95 7.23
N ALA A 77 21.03 2.41 8.39
CA ALA A 77 20.78 1.01 8.73
C ALA A 77 19.27 0.72 8.94
N LEU A 78 18.61 0.26 7.87
CA LEU A 78 17.19 -0.06 7.83
C LEU A 78 16.95 -1.39 7.10
N GLU A 79 16.19 -2.27 7.74
CA GLU A 79 15.81 -3.58 7.19
C GLU A 79 14.35 -3.53 6.73
N MET A 80 14.08 -4.11 5.56
CA MET A 80 12.73 -4.22 4.99
C MET A 80 12.45 -5.67 4.59
N GLN A 81 11.23 -6.11 4.84
CA GLN A 81 10.81 -7.48 4.56
C GLN A 81 9.36 -7.52 4.11
N TRP A 82 9.09 -8.33 3.08
CA TRP A 82 7.73 -8.66 2.69
C TRP A 82 7.19 -9.86 3.45
N LEU A 83 5.93 -9.74 3.85
CA LEU A 83 5.11 -10.83 4.34
C LEU A 83 3.87 -10.95 3.45
N ARG A 84 3.45 -12.18 3.19
CA ARG A 84 2.14 -12.50 2.61
C ARG A 84 1.41 -13.39 3.61
N ASN A 85 0.23 -12.98 4.07
CA ASN A 85 -0.54 -13.69 5.08
C ASN A 85 0.33 -14.05 6.33
N ASN A 86 1.09 -13.07 6.82
CA ASN A 86 2.06 -13.20 7.93
C ASN A 86 3.26 -14.13 7.70
N GLN A 87 3.46 -14.65 6.49
CA GLN A 87 4.62 -15.49 6.16
C GLN A 87 5.63 -14.71 5.33
N LYS A 88 6.92 -14.84 5.65
CA LYS A 88 8.01 -14.20 4.90
C LYS A 88 7.98 -14.65 3.44
N VAL A 89 8.05 -13.68 2.53
CA VAL A 89 8.24 -13.93 1.10
C VAL A 89 9.59 -13.38 0.66
N THR A 90 10.31 -14.14 -0.16
CA THR A 90 11.58 -13.74 -0.77
C THR A 90 11.57 -13.90 -2.29
N GLU A 91 10.68 -14.74 -2.82
CA GLU A 91 10.50 -14.88 -4.26
C GLU A 91 9.85 -13.61 -4.85
N GLY A 92 10.37 -13.14 -5.99
CA GLY A 92 9.90 -11.90 -6.62
C GLY A 92 10.25 -10.63 -5.85
N VAL A 93 11.04 -10.73 -4.76
CA VAL A 93 11.47 -9.58 -3.98
C VAL A 93 12.74 -8.98 -4.56
N ASN A 94 12.73 -7.66 -4.76
CA ASN A 94 13.92 -6.87 -5.05
C ASN A 94 14.05 -5.76 -3.99
N ILE A 95 15.26 -5.40 -3.59
CA ILE A 95 15.52 -4.33 -2.64
C ILE A 95 16.66 -3.46 -3.16
N THR A 96 16.53 -2.16 -3.00
CA THR A 96 17.54 -1.23 -3.48
C THR A 96 18.66 -1.06 -2.47
N GLU A 97 19.76 -0.48 -2.94
CA GLU A 97 20.72 0.20 -2.08
C GLU A 97 20.06 1.38 -1.34
N TYR A 98 20.78 1.93 -0.37
CA TYR A 98 20.38 3.18 0.28
C TYR A 98 20.74 4.37 -0.59
N TYR A 99 19.80 5.30 -0.75
CA TYR A 99 20.05 6.58 -1.41
C TYR A 99 20.01 7.68 -0.37
N MET A 100 20.96 8.59 -0.46
CA MET A 100 21.01 9.79 0.38
C MET A 100 20.26 10.91 -0.33
N GLU A 101 19.44 11.63 0.43
CA GLU A 101 18.74 12.83 0.00
C GLU A 101 19.60 14.09 0.20
N GLU A 102 19.14 15.23 -0.33
CA GLU A 102 19.83 16.52 -0.20
C GLU A 102 20.00 16.96 1.26
N ASP A 103 19.10 16.55 2.15
CA ASP A 103 19.12 16.83 3.59
C ASP A 103 19.92 15.79 4.41
N TYR A 104 20.66 14.91 3.73
CA TYR A 104 21.44 13.81 4.31
C TYR A 104 20.61 12.69 4.97
N SER A 105 19.28 12.73 4.87
CA SER A 105 18.44 11.58 5.20
C SER A 105 18.59 10.48 4.14
N PHE A 106 18.06 9.29 4.44
CA PHE A 106 18.10 8.15 3.53
C PHE A 106 16.71 7.77 3.03
N GLN A 107 16.69 7.20 1.83
CA GLN A 107 15.54 6.46 1.31
C GLN A 107 15.95 5.07 0.80
N ARG A 108 14.98 4.16 0.81
CA ARG A 108 15.13 2.78 0.32
C ARG A 108 13.81 2.25 -0.21
N PHE A 109 13.88 1.40 -1.23
CA PHE A 109 12.72 0.74 -1.81
C PHE A 109 12.86 -0.77 -1.72
N THR A 110 11.75 -1.46 -1.46
CA THR A 110 11.62 -2.89 -1.77
C THR A 110 10.38 -3.12 -2.63
N TYR A 111 10.53 -4.04 -3.57
CA TYR A 111 9.56 -4.42 -4.57
C TYR A 111 9.17 -5.87 -4.37
N LEU A 112 7.91 -6.21 -4.61
CA LEU A 112 7.41 -7.59 -4.62
C LEU A 112 6.55 -7.81 -5.86
N SER A 113 7.03 -8.63 -6.79
CA SER A 113 6.19 -9.13 -7.87
C SER A 113 5.12 -10.07 -7.31
N PHE A 114 3.86 -9.82 -7.63
CA PHE A 114 2.74 -10.61 -7.14
C PHE A 114 1.61 -10.69 -8.16
N VAL A 115 0.73 -11.68 -7.97
CA VAL A 115 -0.54 -11.78 -8.69
C VAL A 115 -1.64 -11.60 -7.64
N PRO A 116 -2.43 -10.51 -7.67
CA PRO A 116 -3.50 -10.28 -6.71
C PRO A 116 -4.49 -11.44 -6.70
N ARG A 117 -4.84 -11.94 -5.51
CA ARG A 117 -5.93 -12.90 -5.31
C ARG A 117 -6.83 -12.46 -4.15
N PRO A 118 -8.14 -12.73 -4.23
CA PRO A 118 -9.04 -12.43 -3.12
C PRO A 118 -8.56 -13.10 -1.82
N GLY A 119 -8.50 -12.32 -0.74
CA GLY A 119 -8.10 -12.79 0.58
C GLY A 119 -6.59 -12.84 0.84
N ASP A 120 -5.74 -12.51 -0.13
CA ASP A 120 -4.32 -12.28 0.15
C ASP A 120 -4.12 -10.93 0.85
N GLU A 121 -3.33 -10.94 1.93
CA GLU A 121 -2.85 -9.75 2.62
C GLU A 121 -1.33 -9.64 2.47
N TYR A 122 -0.86 -8.45 2.11
CA TYR A 122 0.56 -8.16 1.97
C TYR A 122 1.00 -7.15 3.03
N THR A 123 2.20 -7.35 3.58
CA THR A 123 2.76 -6.47 4.61
C THR A 123 4.21 -6.15 4.29
N CYS A 124 4.55 -4.87 4.30
CA CYS A 124 5.93 -4.42 4.38
C CYS A 124 6.30 -4.22 5.85
N ARG A 125 7.24 -5.02 6.35
CA ARG A 125 7.80 -4.89 7.70
C ARG A 125 9.10 -4.12 7.63
N VAL A 126 9.21 -3.04 8.40
CA VAL A 126 10.36 -2.15 8.44
C VAL A 126 10.96 -2.15 9.85
N GLN A 127 12.27 -2.34 9.93
CA GLN A 127 13.02 -2.26 11.18
C GLN A 127 14.10 -1.19 11.05
N HIS A 128 14.08 -0.25 11.99
CA HIS A 128 15.01 0.87 12.08
C HIS A 128 15.21 1.19 13.56
N ARG A 129 16.41 1.63 13.95
CA ARG A 129 16.75 1.82 15.38
C ARG A 129 15.93 2.91 16.09
N SER A 130 15.30 3.80 15.34
CA SER A 130 14.41 4.83 15.89
C SER A 130 13.03 4.27 16.27
N LEU A 131 12.74 3.02 15.92
CA LEU A 131 11.50 2.33 16.21
C LEU A 131 11.71 1.38 17.39
N ASP A 132 10.83 1.41 18.39
CA ASP A 132 10.88 0.47 19.52
C ASP A 132 10.63 -0.98 19.08
N GLN A 133 9.82 -1.16 18.05
CA GLN A 133 9.49 -2.45 17.45
C GLN A 133 9.39 -2.31 15.93
N PRO A 134 9.56 -3.41 15.17
CA PRO A 134 9.39 -3.37 13.71
C PRO A 134 7.99 -2.86 13.32
N ALA A 135 7.96 -1.81 12.51
CA ALA A 135 6.72 -1.25 11.99
C ALA A 135 6.18 -2.11 10.85
N VAL A 136 4.85 -2.27 10.79
CA VAL A 136 4.16 -3.07 9.78
C VAL A 136 3.21 -2.19 8.98
N TYR A 137 3.34 -2.25 7.66
CA TYR A 137 2.55 -1.46 6.73
C TYR A 137 1.78 -2.42 5.84
N PHE A 138 0.47 -2.44 6.02
CA PHE A 138 -0.43 -3.36 5.32
C PHE A 138 -0.81 -2.79 3.95
N TRP A 139 -0.96 -3.70 3.00
CA TRP A 139 -1.62 -3.44 1.75
C TRP A 139 -2.60 -4.57 1.45
N GLY A 140 -3.85 -4.17 1.19
CA GLY A 140 -4.92 -5.05 0.76
C GLY A 140 -5.42 -4.60 -0.61
N PRO A 141 -5.69 -5.52 -1.55
CA PRO A 141 -6.29 -5.17 -2.83
C PRO A 141 -7.74 -4.66 -2.64
N GLU A 142 -7.94 -3.34 -2.66
CA GLU A 142 -9.26 -2.72 -2.86
C GLU A 142 -9.64 -2.82 -4.33
N VAL A 143 -10.03 -4.02 -4.78
CA VAL A 143 -10.60 -4.16 -6.12
C VAL A 143 -12.07 -3.79 -6.02
N PRO A 144 -12.60 -2.92 -6.90
CA PRO A 144 -14.03 -2.71 -6.99
C PRO A 144 -14.70 -4.07 -7.08
N GLU A 145 -15.59 -4.40 -6.13
CA GLU A 145 -16.42 -5.60 -6.25
C GLU A 145 -16.95 -5.59 -7.68
N ALA A 146 -16.57 -6.62 -8.45
CA ALA A 146 -17.21 -6.87 -9.73
C ALA A 146 -18.69 -6.77 -9.43
N GLN A 147 -19.39 -5.81 -10.03
CA GLN A 147 -20.80 -5.54 -9.74
C GLN A 147 -21.57 -6.81 -10.05
N THR A 148 -21.62 -7.74 -9.11
CA THR A 148 -22.45 -8.91 -9.21
C THR A 148 -23.84 -8.32 -9.22
N GLY A 149 -24.55 -8.47 -10.33
CA GLY A 149 -25.86 -7.88 -10.58
C GLY A 149 -26.95 -8.23 -9.55
N ALA A 150 -26.60 -8.89 -8.44
CA ALA A 150 -27.40 -9.09 -7.25
C ALA A 150 -28.04 -7.77 -6.78
N GLY A 151 -27.29 -6.66 -6.71
CA GLY A 151 -27.86 -5.35 -6.36
C GLY A 151 -28.96 -4.89 -7.32
N THR A 152 -28.75 -5.09 -8.63
CA THR A 152 -29.71 -4.74 -9.68
C THR A 152 -30.95 -5.64 -9.67
N VAL A 153 -30.77 -6.94 -9.44
CA VAL A 153 -31.87 -7.92 -9.37
C VAL A 153 -32.74 -7.67 -8.12
N ILE A 154 -32.13 -7.41 -6.96
CA ILE A 154 -32.85 -7.11 -5.72
C ILE A 154 -33.67 -5.80 -5.87
N CYS A 155 -33.08 -4.76 -6.46
CA CYS A 155 -33.80 -3.51 -6.74
C CYS A 155 -34.99 -3.72 -7.70
N ALA A 156 -34.81 -4.47 -8.79
CA ALA A 156 -35.87 -4.73 -9.75
C ALA A 156 -37.04 -5.54 -9.15
N LEU A 157 -36.73 -6.54 -8.31
CA LEU A 157 -37.74 -7.33 -7.60
C LEU A 157 -38.49 -6.50 -6.54
N GLY A 158 -37.78 -5.61 -5.82
CA GLY A 158 -38.40 -4.71 -4.85
C GLY A 158 -39.38 -3.72 -5.50
N ILE A 159 -38.99 -3.12 -6.63
CA ILE A 159 -39.83 -2.16 -7.38
C ILE A 159 -41.08 -2.84 -7.93
N SER A 160 -40.93 -4.02 -8.53
CA SER A 160 -42.07 -4.75 -9.10
C SER A 160 -43.09 -5.15 -8.03
N LEU A 161 -42.65 -5.64 -6.87
CA LEU A 161 -43.54 -5.95 -5.74
C LEU A 161 -44.23 -4.69 -5.17
N GLY A 162 -43.49 -3.59 -5.07
CA GLY A 162 -44.03 -2.29 -4.63
C GLY A 162 -45.16 -1.79 -5.53
N ILE A 163 -44.95 -1.81 -6.85
CA ILE A 163 -45.97 -1.39 -7.84
C ILE A 163 -47.23 -2.26 -7.74
N ILE A 164 -47.08 -3.58 -7.65
CA ILE A 164 -48.23 -4.50 -7.52
C ILE A 164 -49.03 -4.18 -6.26
N SER A 165 -48.35 -3.97 -5.12
CA SER A 165 -49.02 -3.63 -3.85
C SER A 165 -49.81 -2.33 -3.93
N ALA A 166 -49.27 -1.31 -4.60
CA ALA A 166 -49.92 -0.01 -4.77
C ALA A 166 -51.18 -0.11 -5.65
N ILE A 167 -51.11 -0.86 -6.76
CA ILE A 167 -52.25 -1.07 -7.66
C ILE A 167 -53.39 -1.76 -6.91
N VAL A 168 -53.09 -2.85 -6.18
CA VAL A 168 -54.09 -3.58 -5.39
C VAL A 168 -54.71 -2.67 -4.34
N GLY A 169 -53.90 -1.88 -3.61
CA GLY A 169 -54.38 -0.92 -2.63
C GLY A 169 -55.34 0.12 -3.24
N ILE A 170 -54.99 0.69 -4.39
CA ILE A 170 -55.83 1.67 -5.10
C ILE A 170 -57.16 1.05 -5.51
N ILE A 171 -57.16 -0.17 -6.07
CA ILE A 171 -58.38 -0.87 -6.48
C ILE A 171 -59.30 -1.10 -5.27
N LEU A 172 -58.75 -1.53 -4.13
CA LEU A 172 -59.53 -1.73 -2.90
C LEU A 172 -60.13 -0.42 -2.38
N LEU A 173 -59.36 0.68 -2.37
CA LEU A 173 -59.86 2.01 -1.96
C LEU A 173 -60.95 2.55 -2.88
N LEU A 174 -60.80 2.37 -4.21
CA LEU A 174 -61.82 2.78 -5.17
C LEU A 174 -63.10 1.96 -5.02
N LYS A 175 -62.98 0.64 -4.78
CA LYS A 175 -64.12 -0.25 -4.54
C LYS A 175 -64.87 0.12 -3.26
N GLU A 176 -64.15 0.47 -2.19
CA GLU A 176 -64.75 0.90 -0.93
C GLU A 176 -65.43 2.28 -1.07
N ARG A 177 -64.80 3.23 -1.78
CA ARG A 177 -65.45 4.51 -2.13
C ARG A 177 -66.73 4.31 -2.95
N GLN A 178 -66.72 3.40 -3.92
CA GLN A 178 -67.90 3.09 -4.71
C GLN A 178 -69.01 2.45 -3.87
N ARG A 179 -68.68 1.53 -2.95
CA ARG A 179 -69.64 0.96 -1.98
C ARG A 179 -70.30 2.05 -1.14
N LEU A 180 -69.50 2.93 -0.53
CA LEU A 180 -70.00 4.03 0.29
C LEU A 180 -70.91 4.97 -0.52
N HIS A 181 -70.52 5.33 -1.75
CA HIS A 181 -71.38 6.13 -2.64
C HIS A 181 -72.67 5.42 -3.04
N SER A 182 -72.65 4.10 -3.24
CA SER A 182 -73.85 3.33 -3.56
C SER A 182 -74.83 3.25 -2.39
N GLN A 183 -74.34 3.08 -1.16
CA GLN A 183 -75.17 3.10 0.06
C GLN A 183 -75.79 4.47 0.33
N GLN A 184 -75.07 5.56 0.03
CA GLN A 184 -75.58 6.93 0.22
C GLN A 184 -76.59 7.36 -0.85
N ARG A 185 -76.69 6.66 -1.99
CA ARG A 185 -77.74 6.88 -3.01
C ARG A 185 -79.01 6.04 -2.78
N SER A 186 -78.96 5.07 -1.86
CA SER A 186 -80.08 4.17 -1.52
C SER A 186 -80.83 4.55 -0.24
N LEU A 187 -80.45 5.67 0.40
CA LEU A 187 -81.13 6.34 1.52
C LEU A 187 -81.77 7.64 1.00
#